data_AF-A0A016WGW5-F1
#
_entry.id   AF-A0A016WGW5-F1
#
_cell.length_a   1.000
_cell.length_b   1.000
_cell.length_c   1.000
_cell.angle_alpha   90.00
_cell.angle_beta   90.00
_cell.angle_gamma   90.00
#
_symmetry.space_group_name_H-M   'P 1'
#
loop_
_entity.id
_entity.type
_entity.pdbx_description
1 polymer ?
#
loop_
_entity_poly.entity_id
_entity_poly.type
_entity_poly.pdbx_seq_one_letter_code
_entity_poly.pdbx_strand_id
1 'polypeptide(L)'
;MYLKVDRILFAHDSDKDSPIDAREDKEKVMWLRNLIRTMHPTASDLDDAARWTACRQAINDYCRRSGNHLTEDERVQILRLVATRSHEEAAAEFNRLHPDRQPIRQSSVTRLIAKFKATSSTADRPRSGRPPTVCRGVNAAAIIALAVESPEKSLRQLAMETGVSRSSIHRILHGYRDQLLGSSEVA
;
A
#
# COMPACT_ATOMS: atom_id res chain seq x y z
N MET A 1 0.27 -5.39 -13.59
CA MET A 1 1.65 -5.66 -14.01
C MET A 1 2.29 -4.44 -14.65
N TYR A 2 1.73 -3.89 -15.73
CA TYR A 2 2.23 -2.68 -16.40
C TYR A 2 2.33 -1.44 -15.48
N LEU A 3 1.39 -1.24 -14.54
CA LEU A 3 1.48 -0.18 -13.52
C LEU A 3 2.75 -0.29 -12.65
N LYS A 4 3.21 -1.52 -12.37
CA LYS A 4 4.43 -1.74 -11.57
C LYS A 4 5.68 -1.46 -12.41
N VAL A 5 5.66 -1.84 -13.68
CA VAL A 5 6.75 -1.58 -14.63
C VAL A 5 6.89 -0.08 -14.87
N ASP A 6 5.79 0.64 -15.10
CA ASP A 6 5.76 2.10 -15.23
C ASP A 6 6.44 2.77 -14.03
N ARG A 7 6.07 2.40 -12.81
CA ARG A 7 6.67 2.96 -11.59
C ARG A 7 8.17 2.72 -11.44
N ILE A 8 8.69 1.62 -11.99
CA ILE A 8 10.12 1.32 -11.95
C ILE A 8 10.83 2.09 -13.06
N LEU A 9 10.25 2.10 -14.26
CA LEU A 9 10.83 2.72 -15.45
C LEU A 9 10.97 4.24 -15.32
N PHE A 10 9.98 4.90 -14.71
CA PHE A 10 9.93 6.36 -14.54
C PHE A 10 10.23 6.79 -13.09
N ALA A 11 10.81 5.92 -12.25
CA ALA A 11 10.97 6.18 -10.81
C ALA A 11 11.72 7.50 -10.49
N HIS A 12 12.69 7.83 -11.34
CA HIS A 12 13.63 8.93 -11.17
C HIS A 12 13.30 10.16 -12.03
N ASP A 13 12.23 10.08 -12.82
CA ASP A 13 11.86 11.14 -13.75
C ASP A 13 11.05 12.20 -12.98
N SER A 14 11.35 13.48 -13.24
CA SER A 14 10.70 14.62 -12.58
C SER A 14 9.20 14.71 -12.91
N ASP A 15 8.80 14.20 -14.07
CA ASP A 15 7.46 14.21 -14.64
C ASP A 15 6.76 12.84 -14.55
N LYS A 16 7.24 11.94 -13.69
CA LYS A 16 6.71 10.58 -13.54
C LYS A 16 5.21 10.49 -13.25
N ASP A 17 4.65 11.51 -12.58
CA ASP A 17 3.23 11.61 -12.25
C ASP A 17 2.41 12.36 -13.31
N SER A 18 3.06 12.91 -14.35
CA SER A 18 2.40 13.51 -15.51
C SER A 18 1.72 12.44 -16.38
N PRO A 19 0.67 12.82 -17.15
CA PRO A 19 0.07 11.93 -18.13
C PRO A 19 1.12 11.30 -19.04
N ILE A 20 1.01 10.00 -19.31
CA ILE A 20 2.06 9.24 -20.01
C ILE A 20 2.45 9.84 -21.37
N ASP A 21 1.50 10.43 -22.09
CA ASP A 21 1.73 11.05 -23.39
C ASP A 21 2.45 12.40 -23.29
N ALA A 22 2.37 13.06 -22.13
CA ALA A 22 3.00 14.34 -21.84
C ALA A 22 4.43 14.21 -21.33
N ARG A 23 4.88 12.99 -20.96
CA ARG A 23 6.21 12.78 -20.39
C ARG A 23 7.34 13.09 -21.37
N GLU A 24 8.45 13.62 -20.89
CA GLU A 24 9.60 14.05 -21.69
C GLU A 24 10.28 12.86 -22.38
N ASP A 25 10.49 11.76 -21.65
CA ASP A 25 11.18 10.58 -22.15
C ASP A 25 10.26 9.70 -23.03
N LYS A 26 10.20 10.05 -24.32
CA LYS A 26 9.40 9.31 -25.31
C LYS A 26 9.93 7.90 -25.58
N GLU A 27 11.21 7.65 -25.37
CA GLU A 27 11.79 6.32 -25.59
C GLU A 27 11.27 5.32 -24.55
N LYS A 28 11.25 5.71 -23.26
CA LYS A 28 10.63 4.91 -22.20
C LYS A 28 9.15 4.65 -22.45
N VAL A 29 8.41 5.66 -22.92
CA VAL A 29 6.98 5.50 -23.25
C VAL A 29 6.79 4.50 -24.39
N MET A 30 7.60 4.60 -25.45
CA MET A 30 7.56 3.68 -26.59
C MET A 30 7.98 2.26 -26.19
N TRP A 31 8.99 2.14 -25.33
CA TRP A 31 9.41 0.85 -24.77
C TRP A 31 8.29 0.20 -23.96
N LEU A 32 7.61 0.97 -23.08
CA LEU A 32 6.48 0.45 -22.30
C LEU A 32 5.33 0.00 -23.20
N ARG A 33 5.03 0.77 -24.26
CA ARG A 33 4.01 0.42 -25.26
C ARG A 33 4.37 -0.88 -25.97
N ASN A 34 5.62 -1.04 -26.41
CA ASN A 34 6.11 -2.26 -27.05
C ASN A 34 6.07 -3.46 -26.10
N LEU A 35 6.45 -3.27 -24.83
CA LEU A 35 6.36 -4.33 -23.82
C LEU A 35 4.92 -4.81 -23.63
N ILE A 36 3.95 -3.89 -23.54
CA ILE A 36 2.53 -4.24 -23.40
C ILE A 36 2.06 -5.07 -24.59
N ARG A 37 2.46 -4.67 -25.81
CA ARG A 37 2.16 -5.41 -27.04
C ARG A 37 2.75 -6.82 -27.04
N THR A 38 4.00 -6.98 -26.59
CA THR A 38 4.66 -8.30 -26.49
C THR A 38 4.03 -9.18 -25.41
N MET A 39 3.71 -8.62 -24.25
CA MET A 39 3.11 -9.37 -23.13
C MET A 39 1.66 -9.77 -23.39
N HIS A 40 0.96 -8.98 -24.20
CA HIS A 40 -0.43 -9.16 -24.54
C HIS A 40 -0.57 -8.98 -26.05
N PRO A 41 -0.27 -10.02 -26.86
CA PRO A 41 -0.51 -9.97 -28.29
C PRO A 41 -2.02 -9.86 -28.58
N THR A 42 -2.39 -9.12 -29.62
CA THR A 42 -3.74 -9.06 -30.17
C THR A 42 -3.78 -9.66 -31.57
N ALA A 43 -5.00 -9.89 -32.08
CA ALA A 43 -5.20 -10.35 -33.44
C ALA A 43 -5.06 -9.23 -34.49
N SER A 44 -5.17 -7.96 -34.08
CA SER A 44 -5.12 -6.81 -34.99
C SER A 44 -4.48 -5.56 -34.35
N ASP A 45 -3.99 -4.66 -35.20
CA ASP A 45 -3.45 -3.36 -34.78
C ASP A 45 -4.49 -2.45 -34.12
N LEU A 46 -5.77 -2.58 -34.50
CA LEU A 46 -6.89 -1.85 -33.89
C LEU A 46 -7.10 -2.29 -32.44
N ASP A 47 -7.02 -3.59 -32.18
CA ASP A 47 -7.11 -4.15 -30.83
C ASP A 47 -5.91 -3.72 -29.98
N ASP A 48 -4.73 -3.60 -30.58
CA ASP A 48 -3.52 -3.11 -29.92
C ASP A 48 -3.65 -1.63 -29.51
N ALA A 49 -4.22 -0.80 -30.39
CA ALA A 49 -4.49 0.61 -30.10
C ALA A 49 -5.54 0.78 -28.98
N ALA A 50 -6.61 -0.03 -29.00
CA ALA A 50 -7.62 -0.03 -27.94
C ALA A 50 -7.03 -0.49 -26.60
N ARG A 51 -6.20 -1.54 -26.61
CA ARG A 51 -5.49 -2.04 -25.43
C ARG A 51 -4.54 -1.02 -24.85
N TRP A 52 -3.72 -0.38 -25.71
CA TRP A 52 -2.84 0.71 -25.29
C TRP A 52 -3.64 1.85 -24.66
N THR A 53 -4.80 2.20 -25.22
CA THR A 53 -5.68 3.24 -24.67
C THR A 53 -6.17 2.88 -23.27
N ALA A 54 -6.64 1.65 -23.05
CA ALA A 54 -7.06 1.19 -21.74
C ALA A 54 -5.90 1.18 -20.71
N CYS A 55 -4.72 0.69 -21.11
CA CYS A 55 -3.54 0.69 -20.23
C CYS A 55 -3.08 2.10 -19.86
N ARG A 56 -3.00 3.00 -20.86
CA ARG A 56 -2.68 4.42 -20.67
C ARG A 56 -3.67 5.10 -19.74
N GLN A 57 -4.97 4.84 -19.92
CA GLN A 57 -5.99 5.41 -19.04
C GLN A 57 -5.83 4.90 -17.60
N ALA A 58 -5.56 3.60 -17.41
CA ALA A 58 -5.28 3.04 -16.09
C ALA A 58 -4.00 3.61 -15.44
N ILE A 59 -2.93 3.82 -16.21
CA ILE A 59 -1.68 4.46 -15.76
C ILE A 59 -1.96 5.91 -15.34
N ASN A 60 -2.63 6.69 -16.19
CA ASN A 60 -2.97 8.08 -15.90
C ASN A 60 -3.92 8.22 -14.71
N ASP A 61 -4.91 7.33 -14.58
CA ASP A 61 -5.81 7.28 -13.43
C ASP A 61 -5.08 6.90 -12.14
N TYR A 62 -4.03 6.07 -12.24
CA TYR A 62 -3.16 5.80 -11.10
C TYR A 62 -2.34 7.04 -10.74
N CYS A 63 -1.68 7.69 -11.70
CA CYS A 63 -0.88 8.89 -11.47
C CYS A 63 -1.72 10.03 -10.87
N ARG A 64 -2.94 10.22 -11.39
CA ARG A 64 -3.92 11.18 -10.83
C ARG A 64 -4.29 10.83 -9.39
N ARG A 65 -4.44 9.55 -9.05
CA ARG A 65 -4.76 9.12 -7.69
C ARG A 65 -3.54 9.18 -6.75
N SER A 66 -2.34 8.90 -7.23
CA SER A 66 -1.11 8.95 -6.42
C SER A 66 -0.65 10.37 -6.16
N GLY A 67 -0.71 11.27 -7.14
CA GLY A 67 -0.40 12.70 -6.98
C GLY A 67 -1.38 13.43 -6.04
N ASN A 68 -2.56 12.85 -5.80
CA ASN A 68 -3.51 13.35 -4.82
C ASN A 68 -3.21 12.91 -3.39
N HIS A 69 -2.32 11.94 -3.20
CA HIS A 69 -1.98 11.45 -1.87
C HIS A 69 -1.04 12.43 -1.17
N LEU A 70 -1.35 12.78 0.07
CA LEU A 70 -0.43 13.60 0.87
C LEU A 70 0.73 12.72 1.31
N THR A 71 1.97 13.18 1.11
CA THR A 71 3.16 12.60 1.73
C THR A 71 3.13 12.78 3.25
N GLU A 72 3.99 12.07 3.97
CA GLU A 72 4.07 12.23 5.43
C GLU A 72 4.47 13.65 5.84
N ASP A 73 5.46 14.24 5.16
CA ASP A 73 5.91 15.61 5.42
C ASP A 73 4.81 16.64 5.17
N GLU A 74 4.07 16.50 4.07
CA GLU A 74 2.92 17.38 3.79
C GLU A 74 1.82 17.23 4.84
N ARG A 75 1.58 16.02 5.36
CA ARG A 75 0.62 15.82 6.47
C ARG A 75 1.09 16.51 7.74
N VAL A 76 2.37 16.39 8.08
CA VAL A 76 2.96 17.09 9.24
C VAL A 76 2.80 18.60 9.08
N GLN A 77 3.07 19.14 7.88
CA GLN A 77 2.90 20.55 7.59
C GLN A 77 1.43 20.99 7.75
N ILE A 78 0.48 20.22 7.22
CA ILE A 78 -0.96 20.50 7.38
C ILE A 78 -1.35 20.50 8.87
N LEU A 79 -0.87 19.54 9.65
CA LEU A 79 -1.14 19.49 11.10
C LEU A 79 -0.58 20.72 11.82
N ARG A 80 0.59 21.24 11.42
CA ARG A 80 1.14 22.50 11.95
C ARG A 80 0.26 23.69 11.58
N LEU A 81 -0.25 23.76 10.35
CA LEU A 81 -1.13 24.85 9.92
C LEU A 81 -2.44 24.87 10.72
N VAL A 82 -3.03 23.70 10.98
CA VAL A 82 -4.27 23.53 11.75
C VAL A 82 -4.11 23.94 13.21
N ALA A 83 -2.89 23.94 13.75
CA ALA A 83 -2.66 24.33 15.15
C ALA A 83 -3.11 25.77 15.45
N THR A 84 -3.12 26.66 14.45
CA THR A 84 -3.49 28.08 14.62
C THR A 84 -4.58 28.55 13.67
N ARG A 85 -5.15 27.67 12.84
CA ARG A 85 -6.09 28.02 11.76
C ARG A 85 -7.27 27.05 11.70
N SER A 86 -8.36 27.50 11.10
CA SER A 86 -9.45 26.59 10.72
C SER A 86 -9.01 25.59 9.64
N HIS A 87 -9.76 24.49 9.47
CA HIS A 87 -9.44 23.48 8.45
C HIS A 87 -9.46 24.04 7.02
N GLU A 88 -10.32 25.04 6.76
CA GLU A 88 -10.45 25.68 5.45
C GLU A 88 -9.26 26.60 5.17
N GLU A 89 -8.90 27.45 6.12
CA GLU A 89 -7.72 28.32 6.03
C GLU A 89 -6.44 27.50 5.93
N ALA A 90 -6.33 26.40 6.67
CA ALA A 90 -5.18 25.50 6.56
C ALA A 90 -5.06 24.87 5.17
N ALA A 91 -6.18 24.49 4.54
CA ALA A 91 -6.18 23.97 3.17
C ALA A 91 -5.79 25.06 2.16
N ALA A 92 -6.37 26.26 2.29
CA ALA A 92 -6.06 27.39 1.41
C ALA A 92 -4.58 27.79 1.51
N GLU A 93 -4.05 27.88 2.74
CA GLU A 93 -2.65 28.22 2.97
C GLU A 93 -1.71 27.13 2.47
N PHE A 94 -2.05 25.85 2.67
CA PHE A 94 -1.29 24.75 2.10
C PHE A 94 -1.24 24.83 0.56
N ASN A 95 -2.39 25.04 -0.10
CA ASN A 95 -2.44 25.18 -1.56
C ASN A 95 -1.64 26.39 -2.07
N ARG A 96 -1.61 27.49 -1.30
CA ARG A 96 -0.80 28.67 -1.61
C ARG A 96 0.70 28.37 -1.55
N LEU A 97 1.11 27.54 -0.59
CA LEU A 97 2.52 27.12 -0.41
C LEU A 97 2.95 26.04 -1.41
N HIS A 98 2.01 25.34 -2.05
CA HIS A 98 2.27 24.23 -2.97
C HIS A 98 1.54 24.44 -4.33
N PRO A 99 1.93 25.45 -5.13
CA PRO A 99 1.25 25.80 -6.38
C PRO A 99 1.36 24.72 -7.46
N ASP A 100 2.43 23.92 -7.42
CA ASP A 100 2.69 22.84 -8.40
C ASP A 100 1.90 21.56 -8.11
N ARG A 101 1.18 21.51 -6.98
CA ARG A 101 0.38 20.34 -6.57
C ARG A 101 -1.09 20.56 -6.93
N GLN A 102 -1.79 19.46 -7.19
CA GLN A 102 -3.25 19.50 -7.21
C GLN A 102 -3.80 20.01 -5.86
N PRO A 103 -4.67 21.04 -5.87
CA PRO A 103 -5.18 21.64 -4.65
C PRO A 103 -5.92 20.64 -3.77
N ILE A 104 -5.62 20.66 -2.47
CA ILE A 104 -6.33 19.87 -1.47
C ILE A 104 -7.61 20.58 -1.04
N ARG A 105 -8.61 19.79 -0.64
CA ARG A 105 -9.87 20.28 -0.11
C ARG A 105 -9.85 20.27 1.42
N GLN A 106 -10.66 21.12 2.04
CA GLN A 106 -10.90 21.15 3.49
C GLN A 106 -11.27 19.76 4.07
N SER A 107 -11.98 18.93 3.29
CA SER A 107 -12.36 17.58 3.70
C SER A 107 -11.16 16.64 3.86
N SER A 108 -10.09 16.83 3.07
CA SER A 108 -8.83 16.09 3.22
C SER A 108 -8.15 16.42 4.55
N VAL A 109 -8.12 17.71 4.92
CA VAL A 109 -7.59 18.17 6.21
C VAL A 109 -8.39 17.59 7.37
N THR A 110 -9.73 17.62 7.27
CA THR A 110 -10.62 17.05 8.30
C THR A 110 -10.38 15.54 8.51
N ARG A 111 -10.25 14.76 7.41
CA ARG A 111 -9.94 13.33 7.48
C ARG A 111 -8.57 13.06 8.09
N LEU A 112 -7.57 13.87 7.74
CA LEU A 112 -6.22 13.76 8.29
C LEU A 112 -6.22 13.96 9.80
N ILE A 113 -6.89 15.00 10.30
CA ILE A 113 -6.99 15.28 11.74
C ILE A 113 -7.74 14.17 12.46
N ALA A 114 -8.85 13.68 11.89
CA ALA A 114 -9.59 12.58 12.49
C ALA A 114 -8.73 11.32 12.61
N LYS A 115 -7.97 10.98 11.56
CA LYS A 115 -7.00 9.88 11.58
C LYS A 115 -5.91 10.10 12.62
N PHE A 116 -5.33 11.30 12.67
CA PHE A 116 -4.27 11.62 13.63
C PHE A 116 -4.78 11.54 15.06
N LYS A 117 -5.96 12.09 15.39
CA LYS A 117 -6.57 11.96 16.71
C LYS A 117 -6.81 10.50 17.11
N ALA A 118 -7.15 9.63 16.16
CA ALA A 118 -7.41 8.22 16.42
C ALA A 118 -6.13 7.37 16.58
N THR A 119 -5.02 7.76 15.94
CA THR A 119 -3.82 6.89 15.81
C THR A 119 -2.53 7.52 16.31
N SER A 120 -2.54 8.82 16.61
CA SER A 120 -1.36 9.66 16.88
C SER A 120 -0.24 9.51 15.84
N SER A 121 -0.59 9.12 14.61
CA SER A 121 0.37 8.79 13.55
C SER A 121 0.03 9.50 12.24
N THR A 122 1.06 10.05 11.60
CA THR A 122 1.04 10.66 10.27
C THR A 122 1.33 9.66 9.15
N ALA A 123 1.92 8.52 9.49
CA ALA A 123 2.25 7.44 8.57
C ALA A 123 0.98 6.84 7.94
N ASP A 124 1.12 6.30 6.73
CA ASP A 124 0.02 5.56 6.12
C ASP A 124 -0.35 4.34 6.95
N ARG A 125 -1.66 4.09 7.08
CA ARG A 125 -2.11 2.86 7.70
C ARG A 125 -1.60 1.70 6.83
N PRO A 126 -1.03 0.64 7.42
CA PRO A 126 -0.77 -0.57 6.65
C PRO A 126 -2.06 -0.98 5.96
N ARG A 127 -1.96 -1.40 4.69
CA ARG A 127 -3.13 -1.74 3.89
C ARG A 127 -4.01 -2.69 4.68
N SER A 128 -5.30 -2.35 4.81
CA SER A 128 -6.26 -3.26 5.41
C SER A 128 -6.42 -4.46 4.47
N GLY A 129 -5.60 -5.48 4.67
CA GLY A 129 -5.84 -6.79 4.10
C GLY A 129 -7.04 -7.46 4.78
N ARG A 130 -7.47 -8.59 4.22
CA ARG A 130 -8.37 -9.50 4.94
C ARG A 130 -7.73 -9.81 6.30
N PRO A 131 -8.36 -9.47 7.43
CA PRO A 131 -7.86 -9.90 8.73
C PRO A 131 -7.67 -11.42 8.66
N PRO A 132 -6.52 -11.96 9.11
CA PRO A 132 -6.31 -13.40 9.11
C PRO A 132 -7.50 -14.03 9.84
N THR A 133 -8.34 -14.74 9.09
CA THR A 133 -9.70 -15.10 9.52
C THR A 133 -9.69 -16.25 10.54
N VAL A 134 -8.57 -16.47 11.22
CA VAL A 134 -8.32 -17.73 11.92
C VAL A 134 -7.57 -17.50 13.22
N CYS A 135 -8.16 -16.73 14.11
CA CYS A 135 -7.90 -16.77 15.57
C CYS A 135 -9.03 -16.10 16.38
N ARG A 136 -10.20 -15.83 15.79
CA ARG A 136 -11.38 -15.50 16.62
C ARG A 136 -11.86 -16.79 17.26
N GLY A 137 -11.43 -17.04 18.49
CA GLY A 137 -11.88 -18.16 19.32
C GLY A 137 -10.90 -19.32 19.47
N VAL A 138 -9.78 -19.34 18.75
CA VAL A 138 -8.71 -20.31 18.98
C VAL A 138 -7.69 -19.68 19.93
N ASN A 139 -7.53 -20.28 21.10
CA ASN A 139 -6.62 -19.80 22.12
C ASN A 139 -5.17 -20.09 21.67
N ALA A 140 -4.61 -19.22 20.82
CA ALA A 140 -3.26 -19.38 20.25
C ALA A 140 -2.21 -19.59 21.35
N ALA A 141 -2.39 -18.94 22.50
CA ALA A 141 -1.58 -19.15 23.69
C ALA A 141 -1.59 -20.60 24.20
N ALA A 142 -2.74 -21.29 24.17
CA ALA A 142 -2.84 -22.69 24.59
C ALA A 142 -2.12 -23.64 23.61
N ILE A 143 -2.19 -23.34 22.31
CA ILE A 143 -1.46 -24.12 21.28
C ILE A 143 0.05 -23.93 21.44
N ILE A 144 0.49 -22.70 21.71
CA ILE A 144 1.90 -22.39 21.96
C ILE A 144 2.38 -23.10 23.23
N ALA A 145 1.63 -23.01 24.33
CA ALA A 145 1.97 -23.67 25.59
C ALA A 145 2.11 -25.19 25.42
N LEU A 146 1.15 -25.83 24.73
CA LEU A 146 1.19 -27.27 24.45
C LEU A 146 2.39 -27.67 23.57
N ALA A 147 2.74 -26.83 22.59
CA ALA A 147 3.91 -27.08 21.74
C ALA A 147 5.24 -26.87 22.48
N VAL A 148 5.29 -26.00 23.49
CA VAL A 148 6.45 -25.81 24.36
C VAL A 148 6.57 -26.97 25.37
N GLU A 149 5.45 -27.43 25.92
CA GLU A 149 5.41 -28.54 26.88
C GLU A 149 5.72 -29.90 26.23
N SER A 150 5.41 -30.07 24.94
CA SER A 150 5.62 -31.32 24.21
C SER A 150 6.20 -31.06 22.81
N PRO A 151 7.49 -30.69 22.69
CA PRO A 151 8.13 -30.29 21.43
C PRO A 151 8.22 -31.44 20.40
N GLU A 152 8.16 -32.69 20.85
CA GLU A 152 8.16 -33.90 20.02
C GLU A 152 6.83 -34.16 19.31
N LYS A 153 5.74 -33.49 19.73
CA LYS A 153 4.42 -33.69 19.11
C LYS A 153 4.40 -33.13 17.70
N SER A 154 3.95 -33.96 16.77
CA SER A 154 3.71 -33.53 15.40
C SER A 154 2.52 -32.56 15.32
N LEU A 155 2.53 -31.69 14.30
CA LEU A 155 1.41 -30.79 14.00
C LEU A 155 0.08 -31.53 13.79
N ARG A 156 0.14 -32.82 13.41
CA ARG A 156 -1.03 -33.68 13.25
C ARG A 156 -1.62 -34.06 14.61
N GLN A 157 -0.79 -34.41 15.59
CA GLN A 157 -1.24 -34.72 16.95
C GLN A 157 -1.84 -33.48 17.61
N LEU A 158 -1.16 -32.33 17.50
CA LEU A 158 -1.70 -31.06 18.00
C LEU A 158 -3.05 -30.72 17.36
N ALA A 159 -3.23 -30.97 16.06
CA ALA A 159 -4.51 -30.74 15.39
C ALA A 159 -5.65 -31.64 15.92
N MET A 160 -5.33 -32.88 16.27
CA MET A 160 -6.30 -33.81 16.88
C MET A 160 -6.64 -33.40 18.31
N GLU A 161 -5.66 -32.99 19.10
CA GLU A 161 -5.84 -32.60 20.50
C GLU A 161 -6.58 -31.27 20.66
N THR A 162 -6.31 -30.29 19.79
CA THR A 162 -6.88 -28.94 19.91
C THR A 162 -8.10 -28.71 19.02
N GLY A 163 -8.42 -29.63 18.11
CA GLY A 163 -9.49 -29.48 17.12
C GLY A 163 -9.24 -28.38 16.07
N VAL A 164 -7.99 -27.89 15.97
CA VAL A 164 -7.61 -26.79 15.08
C VAL A 164 -6.90 -27.35 13.86
N SER A 165 -7.20 -26.81 12.68
CA SER A 165 -6.56 -27.30 11.45
C SER A 165 -5.03 -27.18 11.52
N ARG A 166 -4.34 -28.19 10.97
CA ARG A 166 -2.87 -28.23 10.87
C ARG A 166 -2.27 -26.94 10.31
N SER A 167 -2.89 -26.38 9.27
CA SER A 167 -2.43 -25.14 8.62
C SER A 167 -2.54 -23.91 9.52
N SER A 168 -3.47 -23.91 10.47
CA SER A 168 -3.58 -22.83 11.47
C SER A 168 -2.56 -22.99 12.59
N ILE A 169 -2.36 -24.21 13.09
CA ILE A 169 -1.32 -24.50 14.09
C ILE A 169 0.06 -24.13 13.54
N HIS A 170 0.38 -24.56 12.31
CA HIS A 170 1.63 -24.21 11.64
C HIS A 170 1.84 -22.70 11.56
N ARG A 171 0.82 -21.94 11.16
CA ARG A 171 0.89 -20.47 11.08
C ARG A 171 1.10 -19.82 12.45
N ILE A 172 0.43 -20.32 13.49
CA ILE A 172 0.57 -19.82 14.86
C ILE A 172 2.00 -20.05 15.38
N LEU A 173 2.52 -21.28 15.23
CA LEU A 173 3.86 -21.61 15.69
C LEU A 173 4.95 -20.88 14.90
N HIS A 174 4.78 -20.72 13.59
CA HIS A 174 5.71 -19.94 12.78
C HIS A 174 5.72 -18.46 13.19
N GLY A 175 4.55 -17.86 13.38
CA GLY A 175 4.45 -16.47 13.85
C GLY A 175 5.05 -16.26 15.24
N TYR A 176 4.89 -17.23 16.15
CA TYR A 176 5.52 -17.22 17.47
C TYR A 176 7.05 -17.32 17.39
N ARG A 177 7.58 -18.20 16.52
CA ARG A 177 9.02 -18.30 16.28
C ARG A 177 9.62 -16.99 15.77
N ASP A 178 8.94 -16.35 14.81
CA ASP A 178 9.41 -15.09 14.23
C ASP A 178 9.43 -13.95 15.27
N GLN A 179 8.47 -13.93 16.21
CA GLN A 179 8.46 -12.98 17.34
C GLN A 179 9.62 -13.20 18.32
N LEU A 180 9.95 -14.46 18.65
CA LEU A 180 11.08 -14.79 19.52
C LEU A 180 12.42 -14.39 18.89
N LEU A 181 12.62 -14.70 17.62
CA LEU A 181 13.86 -14.37 16.90
C LEU A 181 13.99 -12.85 16.68
N GLY A 182 12.91 -12.16 16.34
CA GLY A 182 12.92 -10.70 16.19
C GLY A 182 13.15 -9.93 17.50
N SER A 183 12.88 -10.54 18.65
CA SER A 183 13.15 -9.95 19.97
C SER A 183 14.61 -10.17 20.43
N SER A 184 15.35 -11.09 19.79
CA SER A 184 16.76 -11.36 20.06
C SER A 184 17.73 -10.43 19.32
N GLU A 185 17.29 -9.75 18.26
CA GLU A 185 18.13 -8.81 17.48
C GLU A 185 18.11 -7.38 18.05
N VAL A 186 17.33 -7.14 19.11
CA VAL A 186 17.14 -5.80 19.74
C VAL A 186 17.73 -5.72 21.16
N ALA A 187 18.54 -6.72 21.56
CA ALA A 187 19.20 -6.78 22.87
C ALA A 187 20.73 -6.69 22.72
#